data_AF-A0A534A9W5-F1
#
_entry.id   AF-A0A534A9W5-F1
#
_cell.length_a   1.000
_cell.length_b   1.000
_cell.length_c   1.000
_cell.angle_alpha   90.00
_cell.angle_beta   90.00
_cell.angle_gamma   90.00
#
_symmetry.space_group_name_H-M   'P 1'
#
loop_
_entity.id
_entity.type
_entity.pdbx_description
1 polymer ?
#
loop_
_entity_poly.entity_id
_entity_poly.type
_entity_poly.pdbx_seq_one_letter_code
_entity_poly.pdbx_strand_id
1 'polypeptide(L)'
;MSSLDFLRSPLLLALVFAALFWPAGQHEARFGGANHGPLWACASAIVSAIVLLGLHGTWGWLLLAQIALLIGIGFFRAWRDS
;
A
#
# COMPACT_ATOMS: atom_id res chain seq x y z
N MET A 1 13.60 -10.52 22.45
CA MET A 1 12.94 -10.14 21.19
C MET A 1 13.99 -9.49 20.30
N SER A 2 14.34 -10.14 19.20
CA SER A 2 15.31 -9.59 18.24
C SER A 2 14.64 -8.44 17.49
N SER A 3 15.37 -7.38 17.12
CA SER A 3 14.85 -6.27 16.29
C SER A 3 14.25 -6.73 14.95
N LEU A 4 14.65 -7.92 14.47
CA LEU A 4 14.10 -8.57 13.28
C LEU A 4 12.69 -9.16 13.48
N ASP A 5 12.30 -9.53 14.70
CA ASP A 5 10.98 -10.08 14.99
C ASP A 5 9.88 -9.02 14.92
N PHE A 6 10.24 -7.77 15.19
CA PHE A 6 9.36 -6.61 15.06
C PHE A 6 8.96 -6.36 13.59
N LEU A 7 9.91 -6.50 12.66
CA LEU A 7 9.68 -6.37 11.20
C LEU A 7 8.84 -7.51 10.61
N ARG A 8 8.77 -8.66 11.30
CA ARG A 8 7.95 -9.81 10.88
C ARG A 8 6.47 -9.64 11.21
N SER A 9 6.10 -8.66 12.03
CA SER A 9 4.70 -8.40 12.35
C SER A 9 3.95 -7.90 11.10
N PRO A 10 2.93 -8.62 10.62
CA PRO A 10 2.24 -8.27 9.40
C PRO A 10 1.36 -7.02 9.58
N LEU A 11 0.98 -6.68 10.82
CA LEU A 11 0.32 -5.42 11.18
C LEU A 11 1.25 -4.21 11.01
N LEU A 12 2.50 -4.32 11.47
CA LEU A 12 3.51 -3.27 11.29
C LEU A 12 3.82 -3.09 9.81
N LEU A 13 3.94 -4.19 9.07
CA LEU A 13 4.14 -4.15 7.64
C LEU A 13 2.98 -3.43 6.92
N ALA A 14 1.74 -3.74 7.27
CA ALA A 14 0.55 -3.06 6.73
C ALA A 14 0.56 -1.56 7.01
N LEU A 15 0.90 -1.15 8.24
CA LEU A 15 1.01 0.26 8.62
C LEU A 15 2.11 0.98 7.84
N VAL A 16 3.27 0.35 7.68
CA VAL A 16 4.39 0.91 6.90
C VAL A 16 3.98 1.09 5.43
N PHE A 17 3.30 0.12 4.82
CA PHE A 17 2.82 0.27 3.45
C PHE A 17 1.78 1.37 3.32
N ALA A 18 0.79 1.43 4.21
CA ALA A 18 -0.19 2.52 4.20
C ALA A 18 0.48 3.90 4.29
N ALA A 19 1.52 4.04 5.13
CA ALA A 19 2.31 5.25 5.24
C ALA A 19 3.15 5.54 3.99
N LEU A 20 3.63 4.52 3.26
CA LEU A 20 4.38 4.67 2.01
C LEU A 20 3.49 5.06 0.82
N PHE A 21 2.23 4.65 0.79
CA PHE A 21 1.29 5.04 -0.27
C PHE A 21 0.80 6.49 -0.15
N TRP A 22 0.87 7.08 1.05
CA TRP A 22 0.53 8.48 1.28
C TRP A 22 1.39 9.49 0.47
N PRO A 23 2.73 9.45 0.51
CA PRO A 23 3.58 10.32 -0.29
C PRO A 23 3.47 10.05 -1.80
N ALA A 24 3.08 8.85 -2.24
CA ALA A 24 2.90 8.53 -3.65
C ALA A 24 1.81 9.40 -4.32
N GLY A 25 0.72 9.69 -3.61
CA GLY A 25 -0.31 10.61 -4.10
C GLY A 25 -0.01 12.09 -3.85
N GLN A 26 0.80 12.43 -2.84
CA GLN A 26 1.35 13.79 -2.73
C GLN A 26 2.31 14.11 -3.88
N HIS A 27 3.05 13.11 -4.37
CA HIS A 27 3.90 13.28 -5.55
C HIS A 27 3.04 13.67 -6.76
N GLU A 28 1.87 13.07 -6.98
CA GLU A 28 0.94 13.48 -8.05
C GLU A 28 0.48 14.92 -7.91
N ALA A 29 0.19 15.37 -6.69
CA ALA A 29 -0.21 16.74 -6.40
C ALA A 29 0.90 17.76 -6.75
N ARG A 30 2.18 17.36 -6.65
CA ARG A 30 3.32 18.23 -7.01
C ARG A 30 3.43 18.50 -8.50
N PHE A 31 2.87 17.65 -9.36
CA PHE A 31 2.85 17.83 -10.82
C PHE A 31 1.53 18.42 -11.34
N GLY A 32 0.75 19.07 -10.45
CA GLY A 32 -0.52 19.73 -10.82
C GLY A 32 -1.74 18.80 -10.87
N GLY A 33 -1.59 17.53 -10.45
CA GLY A 33 -2.71 16.59 -10.32
C GLY A 33 -3.49 16.73 -9.02
N ALA A 34 -4.62 16.03 -8.90
CA ALA A 34 -5.33 15.89 -7.63
C ALA A 34 -4.52 15.05 -6.63
N ASN A 35 -4.64 15.36 -5.33
CA ASN A 35 -3.96 14.59 -4.28
C ASN A 35 -4.72 13.28 -3.99
N HIS A 36 -4.30 12.20 -4.65
CA HIS A 36 -4.85 10.86 -4.40
C HIS A 36 -4.16 10.14 -3.22
N GLY A 37 -3.30 10.81 -2.45
CA GLY A 37 -2.53 10.20 -1.35
C GLY A 37 -3.40 9.53 -0.28
N PRO A 38 -4.47 10.20 0.21
CA PRO A 38 -5.41 9.57 1.12
C PRO A 38 -6.11 8.35 0.50
N LEU A 39 -6.40 8.41 -0.80
CA LEU A 39 -7.08 7.36 -1.55
C LEU A 39 -6.20 6.12 -1.68
N TRP A 40 -4.92 6.30 -2.01
CA TRP A 40 -3.92 5.23 -2.10
C TRP A 40 -3.59 4.61 -0.73
N ALA A 41 -3.47 5.44 0.32
CA ALA A 41 -3.27 4.95 1.68
C ALA A 41 -4.49 4.15 2.18
N CYS A 42 -5.71 4.63 1.94
CA CYS A 42 -6.93 3.87 2.24
C CYS A 42 -7.00 2.55 1.45
N ALA A 43 -6.67 2.56 0.16
CA ALA A 43 -6.62 1.34 -0.64
C ALA A 43 -5.63 0.32 -0.05
N SER A 44 -4.44 0.76 0.36
CA SER A 44 -3.44 -0.08 1.02
C SER A 44 -3.92 -0.64 2.36
N ALA A 45 -4.62 0.17 3.17
CA ALA A 45 -5.23 -0.27 4.43
C ALA A 45 -6.33 -1.31 4.20
N ILE A 46 -7.22 -1.08 3.23
CA ILE A 46 -8.29 -2.01 2.86
C ILE A 46 -7.73 -3.33 2.36
N VAL A 47 -6.77 -3.29 1.42
CA VAL A 47 -6.11 -4.51 0.90
C VAL A 47 -5.41 -5.28 2.04
N SER A 48 -4.73 -4.58 2.94
CA SER A 48 -4.12 -5.21 4.12
C SER A 48 -5.16 -5.87 5.02
N ALA A 49 -6.29 -5.20 5.27
CA ALA A 49 -7.38 -5.76 6.07
C ALA A 49 -7.99 -7.01 5.41
N ILE A 50 -8.20 -7.00 4.09
CA ILE A 50 -8.70 -8.16 3.33
C ILE A 50 -7.72 -9.33 3.44
N VAL A 51 -6.41 -9.09 3.30
CA VAL A 51 -5.40 -10.15 3.40
C VAL A 51 -5.33 -10.72 4.82
N LEU A 52 -5.33 -9.87 5.84
CA LEU A 52 -5.21 -10.28 7.23
C LEU A 52 -6.46 -10.98 7.77
N LEU A 53 -7.64 -10.45 7.46
CA LEU A 53 -8.91 -10.92 8.01
C LEU A 53 -9.59 -11.97 7.13
N GLY A 54 -9.50 -11.83 5.81
CA GLY A 54 -10.17 -12.71 4.85
C GLY A 54 -9.32 -13.91 4.43
N LEU A 55 -8.04 -13.68 4.15
CA LEU A 55 -7.14 -14.73 3.66
C LEU A 55 -6.29 -15.36 4.76
N HIS A 56 -6.38 -14.86 6.00
CA HIS A 56 -5.47 -15.21 7.10
C HIS A 56 -3.99 -15.17 6.64
N GLY A 57 -3.69 -14.22 5.75
CA GLY A 57 -2.45 -14.16 5.01
C GLY A 57 -1.26 -13.88 5.90
N THR A 58 -0.19 -14.64 5.70
CA THR A 58 1.09 -14.39 6.35
C THR A 58 1.80 -13.17 5.72
N TRP A 59 2.90 -12.76 6.33
CA TRP A 59 3.72 -11.62 5.90
C TRP A 59 4.01 -11.59 4.38
N GLY A 60 4.27 -12.75 3.76
CA GLY A 60 4.54 -12.84 2.31
C GLY A 60 3.32 -12.55 1.44
N TRP A 61 2.12 -12.96 1.85
CA TRP A 61 0.88 -12.63 1.14
C TRP A 61 0.57 -11.14 1.20
N LEU A 62 0.86 -10.53 2.35
CA LEU A 62 0.68 -9.10 2.54
C LEU A 62 1.62 -8.29 1.64
N LEU A 63 2.89 -8.70 1.52
CA LEU A 63 3.82 -8.12 0.56
C LEU A 63 3.32 -8.23 -0.88
N LEU A 64 2.89 -9.43 -1.29
CA LEU A 64 2.44 -9.66 -2.65
C LEU A 64 1.23 -8.78 -2.99
N ALA A 65 0.28 -8.65 -2.06
CA ALA A 65 -0.89 -7.80 -2.23
C ALA A 65 -0.51 -6.31 -2.35
N GLN A 66 0.47 -5.85 -1.58
CA GLN A 66 0.97 -4.47 -1.64
C GLN A 66 1.74 -4.19 -2.94
N ILE A 67 2.50 -5.17 -3.45
CA ILE A 67 3.13 -5.10 -4.78
C ILE A 67 2.06 -5.04 -5.87
N ALA A 68 1.04 -5.90 -5.81
CA ALA A 68 -0.06 -5.89 -6.76
C ALA A 68 -0.81 -4.55 -6.76
N LEU A 69 -1.06 -3.98 -5.57
CA LEU A 69 -1.65 -2.66 -5.42
C LEU A 69 -0.76 -1.58 -6.05
N LEU A 70 0.55 -1.59 -5.80
CA LEU A 70 1.50 -0.66 -6.40
C LEU A 70 1.45 -0.69 -7.94
N ILE A 71 1.46 -1.89 -8.51
CA ILE A 71 1.37 -2.09 -9.97
C ILE A 71 0.02 -1.59 -10.49
N GLY A 72 -1.09 -1.92 -9.82
CA GLY A 72 -2.42 -1.46 -10.20
C GLY A 72 -2.55 0.06 -10.20
N ILE A 73 -1.97 0.73 -9.20
CA ILE A 73 -1.89 2.19 -9.15
C ILE A 73 -1.06 2.74 -10.30
N GLY A 74 0.11 2.17 -10.57
CA GLY A 74 0.95 2.54 -11.70
C GLY A 74 0.24 2.40 -13.05
N PHE A 75 -0.49 1.31 -13.24
CA PHE A 75 -1.28 1.07 -14.45
C PHE A 75 -2.43 2.06 -14.59
N PHE A 76 -3.21 2.28 -13.53
CA PHE A 76 -4.29 3.26 -13.52
C PHE A 76 -3.78 4.66 -13.87
N ARG A 77 -2.62 5.04 -13.33
CA ARG A 77 -1.96 6.32 -13.65
C ARG A 77 -1.57 6.40 -15.11
N ALA A 78 -0.89 5.38 -15.63
CA ALA A 78 -0.48 5.34 -17.03
C ALA A 78 -1.68 5.45 -17.98
N TRP A 79 -2.78 4.76 -17.67
CA TRP A 79 -4.01 4.82 -18.45
C TRP A 79 -4.71 6.19 -18.37
N ARG A 80 -4.80 6.79 -17.18
CA ARG A 80 -5.40 8.12 -16.98
C ARG A 80 -4.61 9.22 -17.71
N ASP A 81 -3.29 9.07 -17.79
CA ASP A 81 -2.37 10.07 -18.36
C ASP A 81 -2.14 9.87 -19.89
N SER A 82 -2.71 8.81 -20.48
CA SER A 82 -2.68 8.53 -21.93
C SER A 82 -3.83 9.19 -22.67
#